data_AF-A0A4V1ZWD4-F1
#
_entry.id   AF-A0A4V1ZWD4-F1
#
_cell.length_a   1.000
_cell.length_b   1.000
_cell.length_c   1.000
_cell.angle_alpha   90.00
_cell.angle_beta   90.00
_cell.angle_gamma   90.00
#
_symmetry.space_group_name_H-M   'P 1'
#
loop_
_entity.id
_entity.type
_entity.pdbx_description
1 polymer ?
#
loop_
_entity_poly.entity_id
_entity_poly.type
_entity_poly.pdbx_seq_one_letter_code
_entity_poly.pdbx_strand_id
1 'polypeptide(L)'
;MKLKFLPISALALLLFAEVTSAQQTATSQPQTNYNYHDAFAPFFYTKNGNEYRSAGGQPGPKYWQNRADYQLSASLNDQTNEITGTEILTYTNNSPDKLGFLWMQLDQNLFKQDSRGSAIVPTSGSRNGGRGQVFDAGYKIKSVKTVSSGKGKSAET
;
A
#
# COMPACT_ATOMS: atom_id res chain seq x y z
N MET A 1 -63.99 49.88 34.10
CA MET A 1 -63.47 49.97 32.72
C MET A 1 -63.89 48.71 31.97
N LYS A 2 -64.78 48.80 30.97
CA LYS A 2 -65.31 47.64 30.22
C LYS A 2 -64.43 47.42 28.98
N LEU A 3 -63.75 46.28 28.88
CA LEU A 3 -62.89 45.95 27.74
C LEU A 3 -63.70 45.16 26.70
N LYS A 4 -63.82 45.69 25.48
CA LYS A 4 -64.53 45.05 24.35
C LYS A 4 -63.57 44.08 23.65
N PHE A 5 -63.96 42.82 23.49
CA PHE A 5 -63.23 41.83 22.69
C PHE A 5 -63.48 42.07 21.19
N LEU A 6 -62.42 42.30 20.42
CA LEU A 6 -62.42 42.32 18.96
C LEU A 6 -62.16 40.88 18.45
N PRO A 7 -62.85 40.38 17.41
CA PRO A 7 -62.72 38.98 17.02
C PRO A 7 -61.38 38.70 16.32
N ILE A 8 -60.65 37.72 16.84
CA ILE A 8 -59.35 37.18 16.39
C ILE A 8 -59.44 36.52 14.98
N SER A 9 -60.63 36.50 14.36
CA SER A 9 -60.89 35.80 13.10
C SER A 9 -60.24 36.45 11.86
N ALA A 10 -59.78 37.70 11.92
CA ALA A 10 -59.20 38.37 10.75
C ALA A 10 -57.69 38.15 10.59
N LEU A 11 -56.98 37.72 11.64
CA LEU A 11 -55.53 37.49 11.58
C LEU A 11 -55.17 36.05 11.18
N ALA A 12 -56.11 35.11 11.33
CA ALA A 12 -55.95 33.71 10.92
C ALA A 12 -56.07 33.51 9.39
N LEU A 13 -56.72 34.42 8.66
CA LEU A 13 -56.86 34.31 7.20
C LEU A 13 -55.67 34.87 6.41
N LEU A 14 -54.82 35.71 7.02
CA LEU A 14 -53.64 36.29 6.37
C LEU A 14 -52.37 35.43 6.52
N LEU A 15 -52.37 34.44 7.41
CA LEU A 15 -51.27 33.48 7.58
C LEU A 15 -51.41 32.20 6.74
N PHE A 16 -52.54 32.03 6.04
CA PHE A 16 -52.81 30.86 5.19
C PHE A 16 -52.53 31.09 3.70
N ALA A 17 -52.17 32.30 3.28
CA ALA A 17 -51.93 32.63 1.88
C ALA A 17 -50.47 32.40 1.40
N GLU A 18 -49.53 32.09 2.30
CA GLU A 18 -48.11 31.93 1.92
C GLU A 18 -47.66 30.46 1.78
N VAL A 19 -48.55 29.47 1.89
CA VAL A 19 -48.18 28.03 1.87
C VAL A 19 -48.20 27.40 0.46
N THR A 20 -48.27 28.20 -0.60
CA THR A 20 -48.28 27.67 -1.98
C THR A 20 -47.16 28.25 -2.84
N SER A 21 -45.92 27.84 -2.58
CA SER A 21 -44.88 27.68 -3.62
C SER A 21 -43.63 26.96 -3.09
N ALA A 22 -43.80 25.87 -2.34
CA ALA A 22 -42.76 24.85 -2.23
C ALA A 22 -42.83 23.93 -3.47
N GLN A 23 -42.65 24.50 -4.65
CA GLN A 23 -42.36 23.68 -5.82
C GLN A 23 -40.95 23.14 -5.60
N GLN A 24 -40.85 21.85 -5.25
CA GLN A 24 -39.65 21.09 -5.55
C GLN A 24 -39.45 21.23 -7.05
N THR A 25 -38.63 22.20 -7.47
CA THR A 25 -37.94 22.10 -8.74
C THR A 25 -37.22 20.77 -8.66
N ALA A 26 -37.74 19.77 -9.38
CA ALA A 26 -36.95 18.64 -9.78
C ALA A 26 -35.75 19.26 -10.49
N THR A 27 -34.64 19.41 -9.77
CA THR A 27 -33.36 19.74 -10.38
C THR A 27 -33.14 18.63 -11.38
N SER A 28 -33.33 18.96 -12.66
CA SER A 28 -32.89 18.13 -13.76
C SER A 28 -31.47 17.77 -13.42
N GLN A 29 -31.23 16.51 -13.07
CA GLN A 29 -29.87 16.01 -12.91
C GLN A 29 -29.11 16.46 -14.15
N PRO A 30 -27.90 17.05 -14.01
CA PRO A 30 -27.13 17.49 -15.17
C PRO A 30 -27.13 16.35 -16.16
N GLN A 31 -27.60 16.59 -17.39
CA GLN A 31 -27.68 15.51 -18.38
C GLN A 31 -26.26 15.05 -18.65
N THR A 32 -25.86 13.93 -18.04
CA THR A 32 -24.50 13.43 -18.15
C THR A 32 -24.36 12.80 -19.53
N ASN A 33 -23.34 13.19 -20.29
CA ASN A 33 -22.90 12.43 -21.47
C ASN A 33 -22.20 11.12 -21.08
N TYR A 34 -22.43 10.62 -19.85
CA TYR A 34 -21.86 9.37 -19.38
C TYR A 34 -22.59 8.20 -20.03
N ASN A 35 -21.84 7.38 -20.75
CA ASN A 35 -22.31 6.13 -21.30
C ASN A 35 -21.46 4.99 -20.73
N TYR A 36 -22.07 4.11 -19.96
CA TYR A 36 -21.35 2.98 -19.35
C TYR A 36 -20.79 2.02 -20.40
N HIS A 37 -21.39 1.95 -21.60
CA HIS A 37 -20.85 1.16 -22.69
C HIS A 37 -19.54 1.73 -23.21
N ASP A 38 -19.27 3.03 -23.09
CA ASP A 38 -17.99 3.61 -23.49
C ASP A 38 -16.91 3.37 -22.42
N ALA A 39 -17.31 3.35 -21.14
CA ALA A 39 -16.42 3.05 -20.02
C ALA A 39 -15.99 1.57 -19.97
N PHE A 40 -16.88 0.66 -20.40
CA PHE A 40 -16.65 -0.78 -20.43
C PHE A 40 -16.70 -1.37 -21.85
N ALA A 41 -16.53 -0.54 -22.87
CA ALA A 41 -16.50 -1.00 -24.25
C ALA A 41 -15.38 -2.04 -24.36
N PRO A 42 -15.61 -3.16 -25.07
CA PRO A 42 -14.58 -4.13 -25.37
C PRO A 42 -13.65 -3.53 -26.43
N PHE A 43 -12.92 -2.47 -26.09
CA PHE A 43 -11.79 -2.04 -26.87
C PHE A 43 -10.78 -3.18 -26.80
N PHE A 44 -10.78 -4.03 -27.83
CA PHE A 44 -9.68 -4.94 -28.07
C PHE A 44 -8.40 -4.12 -28.02
N TYR A 45 -7.50 -4.51 -27.12
CA TYR A 45 -6.26 -3.82 -26.78
C TYR A 45 -5.67 -3.06 -27.98
N THR A 46 -5.90 -1.75 -28.06
CA THR A 46 -5.42 -0.90 -29.16
C THR A 46 -3.90 -0.64 -29.06
N LYS A 47 -3.25 -1.21 -28.04
CA LYS A 47 -1.82 -1.12 -27.80
C LYS A 47 -1.18 -2.49 -28.05
N ASN A 48 -0.47 -2.61 -29.16
CA ASN A 48 0.20 -3.82 -29.65
C ASN A 48 1.46 -4.21 -28.84
N GLY A 49 1.54 -3.86 -27.55
CA GLY A 49 2.76 -3.91 -26.76
C GLY A 49 3.71 -2.74 -27.05
N ASN A 50 4.90 -2.79 -26.44
CA ASN A 50 6.00 -1.85 -26.64
C ASN A 50 7.35 -2.61 -26.59
N GLU A 51 8.47 -1.89 -26.65
CA GLU A 51 9.83 -2.47 -26.66
C GLU A 51 10.20 -3.26 -25.38
N TYR A 52 9.43 -3.10 -24.31
CA TYR A 52 9.62 -3.78 -23.03
C TYR A 52 8.62 -4.94 -22.81
N ARG A 53 7.46 -4.94 -23.48
CA ARG A 53 6.43 -5.97 -23.28
C ARG A 53 5.56 -6.13 -24.53
N SER A 54 5.47 -7.34 -25.07
CA SER A 54 4.65 -7.64 -26.25
C SER A 54 3.15 -7.54 -25.97
N ALA A 55 2.32 -7.53 -27.02
CA ALA A 55 0.86 -7.58 -26.89
C ALA A 55 0.36 -8.79 -26.08
N GLY A 56 1.11 -9.90 -26.08
CA GLY A 56 0.84 -11.11 -25.29
C GLY A 56 1.42 -11.08 -23.87
N GLY A 57 1.98 -9.95 -23.42
CA GLY A 57 2.56 -9.79 -22.09
C GLY A 57 3.96 -10.37 -21.90
N GLN A 58 4.57 -10.93 -22.95
CA GLN A 58 5.93 -11.48 -22.89
C GLN A 58 6.97 -10.35 -22.84
N PRO A 59 8.13 -10.55 -22.18
CA PRO A 59 9.27 -9.65 -22.27
C PRO A 59 9.61 -9.24 -23.70
N GLY A 60 9.75 -7.93 -23.94
CA GLY A 60 10.21 -7.38 -25.20
C GLY A 60 11.75 -7.36 -25.32
N PRO A 61 12.31 -6.98 -26.48
CA PRO A 61 13.76 -7.00 -26.70
C PRO A 61 14.56 -6.04 -25.81
N LYS A 62 13.94 -4.97 -25.30
CA LYS A 62 14.60 -4.03 -24.35
C LYS A 62 14.24 -4.30 -22.89
N TYR A 63 13.50 -5.37 -22.62
CA TYR A 63 13.16 -5.77 -21.28
C TYR A 63 14.39 -6.33 -20.56
N TRP A 64 14.60 -5.89 -19.32
CA TRP A 64 15.67 -6.37 -18.45
C TRP A 64 15.08 -6.80 -17.10
N GLN A 65 15.76 -7.72 -16.43
CA GLN A 65 15.47 -8.12 -15.05
C GLN A 65 16.79 -8.18 -14.29
N ASN A 66 16.83 -7.60 -13.10
CA ASN A 66 17.95 -7.82 -12.20
C ASN A 66 17.90 -9.22 -11.60
N ARG A 67 19.06 -9.72 -11.20
CA ARG A 67 19.19 -11.07 -10.63
C ARG A 67 19.89 -10.98 -9.28
N ALA A 68 19.40 -11.77 -8.33
CA ALA A 68 19.97 -11.91 -7.00
C ALA A 68 20.22 -13.39 -6.73
N ASP A 69 21.48 -13.74 -6.55
CA ASP A 69 21.94 -15.10 -6.26
C ASP A 69 22.41 -15.21 -4.83
N TYR A 70 21.92 -16.21 -4.11
CA TYR A 70 22.17 -16.36 -2.69
C TYR A 70 22.91 -17.67 -2.43
N GLN A 71 23.97 -17.59 -1.64
CA GLN A 71 24.54 -18.73 -0.93
C GLN A 71 24.31 -18.51 0.56
N LEU A 72 23.49 -19.37 1.15
CA LEU A 72 23.07 -19.27 2.55
C LEU A 72 23.65 -20.44 3.33
N SER A 73 24.29 -20.14 4.46
CA SER A 73 24.68 -21.12 5.48
C SER A 73 24.00 -20.72 6.77
N ALA A 74 23.17 -21.60 7.33
CA ALA A 74 22.41 -21.31 8.54
C ALA A 74 22.42 -22.49 9.51
N SER A 75 22.28 -22.19 10.80
CA SER A 75 22.17 -23.15 11.89
C SER A 75 21.02 -22.74 12.82
N LEU A 76 20.23 -23.71 13.23
CA LEU A 76 19.18 -23.57 14.23
C LEU A 76 19.70 -24.13 15.56
N ASN A 77 19.57 -23.33 16.62
CA ASN A 77 19.72 -23.76 18.00
C ASN A 77 18.33 -23.83 18.63
N ASP A 78 17.85 -25.04 18.89
CA ASP A 78 16.53 -25.31 19.46
C ASP A 78 16.50 -25.12 20.99
N GLN A 79 17.64 -25.12 21.67
CA GLN A 79 17.71 -24.79 23.10
C GLN A 79 17.53 -23.28 23.33
N THR A 80 18.08 -22.44 22.44
CA THR A 80 17.98 -20.97 22.53
C THR A 80 16.90 -20.36 21.63
N ASN A 81 16.29 -21.16 20.75
CA ASN A 81 15.33 -20.72 19.71
C ASN A 81 15.93 -19.69 18.73
N GLU A 82 17.19 -19.87 18.36
CA GLU A 82 17.92 -18.93 17.50
C GLU A 82 18.27 -19.55 16.15
N ILE A 83 18.10 -18.77 15.08
CA ILE A 83 18.68 -19.07 13.77
C ILE A 83 19.83 -18.10 13.56
N THR A 84 21.02 -18.65 13.31
CA THR A 84 22.21 -17.88 12.96
C THR A 84 22.69 -18.30 11.58
N GLY A 85 23.31 -17.39 10.84
CA GLY A 85 23.80 -17.72 9.51
C GLY A 85 24.60 -16.62 8.85
N THR A 86 25.16 -16.98 7.71
CA THR A 86 25.90 -16.11 6.80
C THR A 86 25.28 -16.21 5.42
N GLU A 87 25.23 -15.08 4.73
CA GLU A 87 24.72 -14.94 3.38
C GLU A 87 25.81 -14.33 2.49
N ILE A 88 25.99 -14.92 1.30
CA ILE A 88 26.69 -14.27 0.19
C ILE A 88 25.65 -13.99 -0.90
N LEU A 89 25.35 -12.71 -1.11
CA LEU A 89 24.50 -12.22 -2.18
C LEU A 89 25.35 -11.73 -3.35
N THR A 90 25.22 -12.38 -4.51
CA THR A 90 25.71 -11.85 -5.78
C THR A 90 24.56 -11.17 -6.50
N TYR A 91 24.65 -9.84 -6.65
CA TYR A 91 23.65 -9.06 -7.36
C TYR A 91 24.13 -8.68 -8.75
N THR A 92 23.34 -9.02 -9.77
CA THR A 92 23.59 -8.65 -11.16
C THR A 92 22.63 -7.53 -11.56
N ASN A 93 23.18 -6.34 -11.77
CA ASN A 93 22.46 -5.20 -12.33
C ASN A 93 22.45 -5.28 -13.86
N ASN A 94 21.32 -5.71 -14.43
CA ASN A 94 21.08 -5.75 -15.87
C ASN A 94 20.39 -4.47 -16.37
N SER A 95 20.04 -3.54 -15.48
CA SER A 95 19.49 -2.23 -15.85
C SER A 95 20.52 -1.42 -16.66
N PRO A 96 20.06 -0.60 -17.63
CA PRO A 96 20.92 0.40 -18.27
C PRO A 96 21.42 1.49 -17.30
N ASP A 97 20.76 1.63 -16.14
CA ASP A 97 21.09 2.65 -15.15
C ASP A 97 22.14 2.16 -14.14
N LYS A 98 22.97 3.10 -13.66
CA LYS A 98 23.94 2.83 -12.60
C LYS A 98 23.21 2.58 -11.27
N LEU A 99 23.53 1.47 -10.62
CA LEU A 99 23.00 1.14 -9.30
C LEU A 99 23.81 1.85 -8.20
N GLY A 100 23.20 2.83 -7.53
CA GLY A 100 23.85 3.57 -6.44
C GLY A 100 23.70 2.93 -5.05
N PHE A 101 22.67 2.10 -4.86
CA PHE A 101 22.37 1.42 -3.60
C PHE A 101 21.62 0.11 -3.88
N LEU A 102 21.75 -0.85 -2.95
CA LEU A 102 20.95 -2.07 -2.94
C LEU A 102 20.04 -2.06 -1.72
N TRP A 103 18.73 -2.20 -1.94
CA TRP A 103 17.76 -2.35 -0.86
C TRP A 103 17.62 -3.82 -0.50
N MET A 104 17.65 -4.13 0.79
CA MET A 104 17.38 -5.47 1.31
C MET A 104 16.10 -5.48 2.12
N GLN A 105 15.29 -6.52 1.92
CA GLN A 105 14.06 -6.70 2.68
C GLN A 105 14.36 -7.40 4.00
N LEU A 106 14.04 -6.73 5.11
CA LEU A 106 14.34 -7.18 6.48
C LEU A 106 13.05 -7.33 7.30
N ASP A 107 12.14 -8.18 6.84
CA ASP A 107 10.78 -8.27 7.38
C ASP A 107 10.70 -8.58 8.88
N GLN A 108 11.64 -9.35 9.43
CA GLN A 108 11.65 -9.64 10.88
C GLN A 108 11.79 -8.37 11.72
N ASN A 109 12.35 -7.29 11.17
CA ASN A 109 12.44 -6.00 11.88
C ASN A 109 11.07 -5.38 12.15
N LEU A 110 10.01 -5.82 11.47
CA LEU A 110 8.63 -5.43 11.76
C LEU A 110 8.19 -5.84 13.18
N PHE A 111 8.83 -6.84 13.77
CA PHE A 111 8.53 -7.34 15.11
C PHE A 111 9.43 -6.77 16.19
N LYS A 112 10.44 -5.94 15.84
CA LYS A 112 11.28 -5.27 16.85
C LYS A 112 10.40 -4.44 17.77
N GLN A 113 10.75 -4.39 19.05
CA GLN A 113 9.94 -3.71 20.08
C GLN A 113 9.73 -2.22 19.77
N ASP A 114 10.73 -1.56 19.19
CA ASP A 114 10.73 -0.14 18.79
C ASP A 114 10.24 0.08 17.34
N SER A 115 9.79 -0.97 16.65
CA SER A 115 9.30 -0.84 15.28
C SER A 115 7.89 -0.27 15.21
N ARG A 116 7.57 0.34 14.07
CA ARG A 116 6.20 0.75 13.74
C ARG A 116 5.22 -0.43 13.71
N GLY A 117 5.68 -1.63 13.35
CA GLY A 117 4.87 -2.83 13.32
C GLY A 117 4.41 -3.26 14.72
N SER A 118 5.32 -3.22 15.69
CA SER A 118 4.99 -3.46 17.09
C SER A 118 4.09 -2.36 17.66
N ALA A 119 4.34 -1.09 17.31
CA ALA A 119 3.59 0.06 17.82
C ALA A 119 2.09 0.08 17.46
N ILE A 120 1.68 -0.62 16.40
CA ILE A 120 0.27 -0.71 15.98
C ILE A 120 -0.46 -1.93 16.55
N VAL A 121 0.22 -2.78 17.31
CA VAL A 121 -0.40 -3.92 17.98
C VAL A 121 -1.24 -3.40 19.17
N PRO A 122 -2.55 -3.71 19.24
CA PRO A 122 -3.37 -3.31 20.38
C PRO A 122 -2.87 -3.89 21.70
N THR A 123 -3.05 -3.16 22.79
CA THR A 123 -2.68 -3.63 24.15
C THR A 123 -3.48 -4.86 24.59
N SER A 124 -4.67 -5.09 24.02
CA SER A 124 -5.47 -6.30 24.20
C SER A 124 -4.91 -7.54 23.45
N GLY A 125 -3.83 -7.36 22.69
CA GLY A 125 -3.25 -8.38 21.81
C GLY A 125 -3.82 -8.37 20.39
N SER A 126 -3.13 -9.06 19.49
CA SER A 126 -3.51 -9.26 18.07
C SER A 126 -3.13 -10.66 17.63
N ARG A 127 -3.80 -11.19 16.60
CA ARG A 127 -3.40 -12.45 15.94
C ARG A 127 -1.94 -12.41 15.47
N ASN A 128 -1.50 -11.24 15.02
CA ASN A 128 -0.16 -11.03 14.45
C ASN A 128 0.79 -10.29 15.43
N GLY A 129 0.33 -10.02 16.66
CA GLY A 129 1.10 -9.33 17.68
C GLY A 129 1.51 -10.27 18.81
N GLY A 130 2.54 -9.90 19.56
CA GLY A 130 2.89 -10.62 20.79
C GLY A 130 1.70 -10.69 21.74
N ARG A 131 1.44 -11.86 22.32
CA ARG A 131 0.45 -12.08 23.40
C ARG A 131 1.05 -11.70 24.75
N GLY A 132 1.61 -10.49 24.84
CA GLY A 132 2.30 -9.98 26.04
C GLY A 132 3.71 -10.54 26.27
N GLN A 133 4.28 -11.31 25.33
CA GLN A 133 5.69 -11.69 25.40
C GLN A 133 6.59 -10.48 25.14
N VAL A 134 7.60 -10.31 25.99
CA VAL A 134 8.73 -9.41 25.70
C VAL A 134 9.77 -10.24 24.94
N PHE A 135 9.83 -10.05 23.62
CA PHE A 135 10.75 -10.77 22.74
C PHE A 135 11.59 -9.78 21.94
N ASP A 136 12.92 -9.93 22.01
CA ASP A 136 13.85 -9.08 21.27
C ASP A 136 13.97 -9.54 19.80
N ALA A 137 12.92 -9.26 19.03
CA ALA A 137 12.78 -9.71 17.66
C ALA A 137 13.67 -8.95 16.65
N GLY A 138 13.53 -9.34 15.39
CA GLY A 138 14.22 -8.74 14.26
C GLY A 138 15.65 -9.21 14.09
N TYR A 139 16.25 -8.82 12.96
CA TYR A 139 17.59 -9.25 12.62
C TYR A 139 18.63 -8.59 13.51
N LYS A 140 19.64 -9.38 13.89
CA LYS A 140 20.87 -8.95 14.56
C LYS A 140 22.03 -9.05 13.58
N ILE A 141 22.14 -8.06 12.69
CA ILE A 141 23.16 -8.03 11.63
C ILE A 141 24.51 -7.75 12.27
N LYS A 142 25.41 -8.74 12.27
CA LYS A 142 26.76 -8.61 12.86
C LYS A 142 27.68 -7.75 12.01
N SER A 143 27.64 -7.93 10.70
CA SER A 143 28.45 -7.17 9.75
C SER A 143 27.86 -7.25 8.35
N VAL A 144 28.10 -6.22 7.55
CA VAL A 144 27.90 -6.23 6.10
C VAL A 144 29.25 -5.90 5.48
N LYS A 145 29.68 -6.71 4.50
CA LYS A 145 30.96 -6.54 3.83
C LYS A 145 30.78 -6.70 2.34
N THR A 146 31.68 -6.08 1.59
CA THR A 146 31.77 -6.29 0.15
C THR A 146 32.74 -7.44 -0.13
N VAL A 147 32.34 -8.37 -0.98
CA VAL A 147 33.21 -9.47 -1.42
C VAL A 147 33.61 -9.19 -2.86
N SER A 148 34.89 -8.91 -3.09
CA SER A 148 35.44 -8.76 -4.43
C SER A 148 36.06 -10.09 -4.87
N SER A 149 35.63 -10.60 -6.03
CA SER A 149 36.22 -11.78 -6.66
C SER A 149 37.15 -11.36 -7.79
N GLY A 150 38.45 -11.41 -7.55
CA GLY A 150 39.49 -11.19 -8.55
C GLY A 150 40.38 -12.43 -8.70
N LYS A 151 40.50 -12.98 -9.91
CA LYS A 151 41.40 -14.12 -10.23
C LYS A 151 41.28 -15.32 -9.25
N GLY A 152 40.06 -15.71 -8.89
CA GLY A 152 39.81 -16.91 -8.08
C GLY A 152 40.11 -16.78 -6.58
N LYS A 153 40.37 -15.55 -6.08
CA LYS A 153 40.45 -15.26 -4.65
C LYS A 153 39.41 -14.23 -4.27
N SER A 154 38.62 -14.54 -3.25
CA SER A 154 37.66 -13.62 -2.65
C SER A 154 38.37 -12.80 -1.57
N ALA A 155 38.32 -11.47 -1.68
CA ALA A 155 38.78 -10.56 -0.65
C ALA A 155 37.57 -9.80 -0.06
N GLU A 156 37.48 -9.79 1.26
CA GLU A 156 36.48 -9.02 2.00
C GLU A 156 37.01 -7.60 2.27
N THR A 157 36.16 -6.59 2.07
CA THR A 157 36.43 -5.21 2.48
C THR A 157 35.18 -4.62 3.13
#